data_AF-A0A9E0IEZ5-F1
#
_entry.id   AF-A0A9E0IEZ5-F1
#
_cell.length_a   1.000
_cell.length_b   1.000
_cell.length_c   1.000
_cell.angle_alpha   90.00
_cell.angle_beta   90.00
_cell.angle_gamma   90.00
#
_symmetry.space_group_name_H-M   'P 1'
#
loop_
_entity.id
_entity.type
_entity.pdbx_description
1 polymer ?
#
loop_
_entity_poly.entity_id
_entity_poly.type
_entity_poly.pdbx_seq_one_letter_code
_entity_poly.pdbx_strand_id
1 'polypeptide(L)'
;MSLDQAAALKTFFASAPQTKYVIATLQLSHSAMSKTWRLWREPYVGTAGGQTMQPANIDIAMAGSPGHLDQKFDIRIGLVDIEDTFRAEMDRIPINTTEKIVIVIREYLSDNLSTAVTEGTLQVESISYAKGAASISAVSPRLNITRTGELYSPRDIPMLRGFL
;
A
#
# COMPACT_ATOMS: atom_id res chain seq x y z
N MET A 1 21.42 12.33 13.84
CA MET A 1 21.39 11.43 12.67
C MET A 1 20.40 11.85 11.57
N SER A 2 19.42 12.75 11.81
CA SER A 2 18.43 13.16 10.78
C SER A 2 18.91 14.25 9.80
N LEU A 3 19.91 15.06 10.17
CA LEU A 3 20.40 16.18 9.35
C LEU A 3 21.08 15.73 8.05
N ASP A 4 21.71 14.55 8.05
CA ASP A 4 22.48 14.04 6.91
C ASP A 4 21.57 13.54 5.77
N GLN A 5 20.41 12.97 6.13
CA GLN A 5 19.43 12.46 5.16
C GLN A 5 18.74 13.57 4.38
N ALA A 6 18.36 14.67 5.05
CA ALA A 6 17.74 15.80 4.39
C ALA A 6 18.71 16.47 3.40
N ALA A 7 20.02 16.51 3.73
CA ALA A 7 21.05 17.00 2.82
C ALA A 7 21.27 16.05 1.62
N ALA A 8 21.30 14.74 1.87
CA ALA A 8 21.40 13.73 0.81
C ALA A 8 20.20 13.79 -0.15
N LEU A 9 18.97 13.95 0.37
CA LEU A 9 17.76 14.09 -0.43
C LEU A 9 17.74 15.38 -1.23
N LYS A 10 18.11 16.51 -0.63
CA LYS A 10 18.25 17.77 -1.36
C LYS A 10 19.24 17.63 -2.51
N THR A 11 20.37 16.98 -2.29
CA THR A 11 21.38 16.74 -3.33
C THR A 11 20.84 15.81 -4.41
N PHE A 12 20.12 14.75 -4.03
CA PHE A 12 19.51 13.81 -4.96
C PHE A 12 18.47 14.50 -5.87
N PHE A 13 17.55 15.28 -5.30
CA PHE A 13 16.52 15.98 -6.06
C PHE A 13 17.05 17.20 -6.83
N ALA A 14 18.06 17.91 -6.32
CA ALA A 14 18.62 19.09 -6.99
C ALA A 14 19.59 18.71 -8.12
N SER A 15 20.41 17.67 -7.93
CA SER A 15 21.49 17.32 -8.86
C SER A 15 21.21 16.07 -9.70
N ALA A 16 20.13 15.32 -9.40
CA ALA A 16 19.72 14.09 -10.09
C ALA A 16 20.92 13.21 -10.53
N PRO A 17 21.81 12.81 -9.60
CA PRO A 17 23.03 12.11 -9.96
C PRO A 17 22.70 10.77 -10.64
N GLN A 18 23.26 10.51 -11.82
CA GLN A 18 22.98 9.32 -12.63
C GLN A 18 23.28 7.98 -11.93
N THR A 19 24.12 7.99 -10.89
CA THR A 19 24.52 6.81 -10.13
C THR A 19 23.54 6.41 -9.03
N LYS A 20 22.59 7.26 -8.67
CA LYS A 20 21.61 6.99 -7.60
C LYS A 20 20.22 6.89 -8.20
N TYR A 21 19.44 5.95 -7.69
CA TYR A 21 18.05 5.79 -8.12
C TYR A 21 17.18 5.38 -6.93
N VAL A 22 15.88 5.59 -7.08
CA VAL A 22 14.87 5.27 -6.06
C VAL A 22 14.36 3.86 -6.30
N ILE A 23 14.34 3.05 -5.25
CA ILE A 23 13.84 1.69 -5.23
C ILE A 23 12.50 1.70 -4.51
N ALA A 24 11.42 1.49 -5.26
CA ALA A 24 10.10 1.31 -4.69
C ALA A 24 9.94 -0.12 -4.18
N THR A 25 9.41 -0.23 -2.96
CA THR A 25 9.06 -1.49 -2.31
C THR A 25 7.59 -1.45 -1.93
N LEU A 26 6.96 -2.61 -1.99
CA LEU A 26 5.55 -2.80 -1.70
C LEU A 26 5.38 -3.89 -0.66
N GLN A 27 4.72 -3.55 0.44
CA GLN A 27 4.32 -4.49 1.45
C GLN A 27 2.80 -4.64 1.44
N LEU A 28 2.29 -5.86 1.34
CA LEU A 28 0.86 -6.16 1.38
C LEU A 28 0.56 -7.09 2.55
N SER A 29 -0.41 -6.70 3.36
CA SER A 29 -0.81 -7.44 4.57
C SER A 29 -2.32 -7.37 4.83
N HIS A 30 -2.85 -8.47 5.36
CA HIS A 30 -4.23 -8.58 5.86
C HIS A 30 -4.28 -9.65 6.96
N SER A 31 -5.16 -9.51 7.96
CA SER A 31 -5.25 -10.43 9.11
C SER A 31 -5.50 -11.90 8.73
N ALA A 32 -6.29 -12.14 7.68
CA ALA A 32 -6.59 -13.48 7.17
C ALA A 32 -5.49 -14.11 6.31
N MET A 33 -4.44 -13.37 5.94
CA MET A 33 -3.32 -13.91 5.17
C MET A 33 -2.30 -14.58 6.09
N SER A 34 -1.71 -15.69 5.65
CA SER A 34 -0.70 -16.38 6.47
C SER A 34 0.66 -15.69 6.47
N LYS A 35 0.92 -14.85 5.45
CA LYS A 35 2.19 -14.17 5.24
C LYS A 35 1.96 -12.75 4.74
N THR A 36 2.84 -11.85 5.19
CA THR A 36 2.96 -10.51 4.62
C THR A 36 3.79 -10.58 3.35
N TRP A 37 3.23 -10.14 2.23
CA TRP A 37 3.96 -10.08 0.97
C TRP A 37 4.82 -8.84 0.92
N ARG A 38 6.07 -9.02 0.55
CA ARG A 38 7.08 -7.95 0.52
C ARG A 38 7.81 -8.05 -0.81
N LEU A 39 7.47 -7.13 -1.70
CA LEU A 39 7.88 -7.16 -3.08
C LEU A 39 8.66 -5.90 -3.43
N TRP A 40 9.60 -6.02 -4.36
CA TRP A 40 10.33 -4.87 -4.90
C TRP A 40 10.65 -5.09 -6.39
N ARG A 41 10.99 -4.01 -7.11
CA ARG A 41 11.22 -4.03 -8.56
C ARG A 41 12.58 -4.60 -8.99
N GLU A 42 13.45 -4.90 -8.05
CA GLU A 42 14.78 -5.46 -8.36
C GLU A 42 14.68 -6.91 -8.85
N PRO A 43 15.58 -7.37 -9.74
CA PRO A 43 15.52 -8.72 -10.31
C PRO A 43 16.05 -9.80 -9.35
N TYR A 44 16.55 -9.43 -8.17
CA TYR A 44 17.13 -10.33 -7.18
C TYR A 44 16.41 -10.23 -5.84
N VAL A 45 16.59 -11.22 -4.97
CA VAL A 45 16.15 -11.16 -3.56
C VAL A 45 17.14 -10.31 -2.77
N GLY A 46 16.64 -9.40 -1.94
CA GLY A 46 17.51 -8.58 -1.10
C GLY A 46 16.82 -8.07 0.16
N THR A 47 17.46 -7.13 0.85
CA THR A 47 17.02 -6.64 2.16
C THR A 47 16.84 -5.12 2.12
N ALA A 48 15.65 -4.65 2.46
CA ALA A 48 15.34 -3.23 2.63
C ALA A 48 14.61 -3.02 3.96
N GLY A 49 15.00 -1.99 4.72
CA GLY A 49 14.45 -1.71 6.05
C GLY A 49 14.63 -2.87 7.04
N GLY A 50 15.66 -3.71 6.86
CA GLY A 50 15.91 -4.90 7.66
C GLY A 50 14.97 -6.09 7.38
N GLN A 51 14.18 -6.03 6.29
CA GLN A 51 13.26 -7.09 5.89
C GLN A 51 13.64 -7.66 4.52
N THR A 52 13.50 -8.97 4.35
CA THR A 52 13.70 -9.64 3.06
C THR A 52 12.59 -9.25 2.07
N MET A 53 12.99 -8.85 0.87
CA MET A 53 12.12 -8.45 -0.25
C MET A 53 12.25 -9.45 -1.39
N GLN A 54 11.13 -9.84 -1.97
CA GLN A 54 11.07 -10.73 -3.13
C GLN A 54 11.01 -9.93 -4.44
N PRO A 55 11.74 -10.35 -5.48
CA PRO A 55 11.68 -9.72 -6.79
C PRO A 55 10.29 -9.90 -7.41
N ALA A 56 9.68 -8.81 -7.88
CA ALA A 56 8.47 -8.86 -8.69
C ALA A 56 8.45 -7.67 -9.64
N ASN A 57 7.81 -7.83 -10.81
CA ASN A 57 7.61 -6.70 -11.70
C ASN A 57 6.47 -5.83 -11.13
N ILE A 58 6.80 -4.65 -10.61
CA ILE A 58 5.83 -3.75 -9.98
C ILE A 58 5.79 -2.44 -10.76
N ASP A 59 4.58 -2.02 -11.11
CA ASP A 59 4.30 -0.70 -11.65
C ASP A 59 3.29 0.00 -10.73
N ILE A 60 3.61 1.21 -10.30
CA ILE A 60 2.78 2.01 -9.38
C ILE A 60 2.48 3.31 -10.09
N ALA A 61 1.25 3.46 -10.56
CA ALA A 61 0.78 4.66 -11.22
C ALA A 61 -0.22 5.39 -10.31
N MET A 62 -0.06 6.70 -10.19
CA MET A 62 -1.10 7.54 -9.60
C MET A 62 -2.23 7.67 -10.61
N ALA A 63 -3.41 7.17 -10.24
CA ALA A 63 -4.61 7.22 -11.05
C ALA A 63 -5.45 8.42 -10.63
N GLY A 64 -5.35 9.54 -11.37
CA GLY A 64 -6.17 10.73 -11.13
C GLY A 64 -5.44 12.04 -11.39
N SER A 65 -6.17 13.16 -11.23
CA SER A 65 -5.59 14.50 -11.34
C SER A 65 -4.85 14.87 -10.05
N PRO A 66 -3.64 15.47 -10.13
CA PRO A 66 -2.82 15.85 -8.97
C PRO A 66 -3.44 16.91 -8.03
N GLY A 67 -4.67 17.37 -8.30
CA GLY A 67 -5.41 18.31 -7.46
C GLY A 67 -6.45 17.68 -6.52
N HIS A 68 -6.66 16.37 -6.54
CA HIS A 68 -7.65 15.71 -5.68
C HIS A 68 -6.99 15.07 -4.44
N LEU A 69 -7.58 15.33 -3.28
CA LEU A 69 -7.19 14.71 -2.00
C LEU A 69 -7.52 13.21 -1.96
N ASP A 70 -8.48 12.77 -2.78
CA ASP A 70 -8.73 11.36 -3.04
C ASP A 70 -7.72 10.84 -4.08
N GLN A 71 -6.51 10.57 -3.62
CA GLN A 71 -5.48 9.93 -4.44
C GLN A 71 -5.77 8.45 -4.56
N LYS A 72 -6.00 8.02 -5.79
CA LYS A 72 -6.11 6.62 -6.16
C LYS A 72 -4.80 6.18 -6.81
N PHE A 73 -4.34 4.98 -6.46
CA PHE A 73 -3.14 4.36 -6.99
C PHE A 73 -3.54 3.06 -7.69
N ASP A 74 -3.15 2.95 -8.96
CA ASP A 74 -3.24 1.70 -9.70
C ASP A 74 -1.88 1.02 -9.63
N ILE A 75 -1.84 -0.11 -8.93
CA ILE A 75 -0.64 -0.91 -8.69
C ILE A 75 -0.78 -2.19 -9.52
N ARG A 76 0.17 -2.41 -10.43
CA ARG A 76 0.24 -3.64 -11.22
C ARG A 76 1.41 -4.48 -10.76
N ILE A 77 1.14 -5.74 -10.45
CA ILE A 77 2.13 -6.71 -10.01
C ILE A 77 2.16 -7.85 -11.02
N GLY A 78 3.31 -8.09 -11.63
CA GLY A 78 3.60 -9.29 -12.41
C GLY A 78 3.76 -10.47 -11.45
N LEU A 79 2.84 -11.43 -11.55
CA LEU A 79 2.77 -12.58 -10.65
C LEU A 79 3.32 -13.87 -11.27
N VAL A 80 3.99 -13.81 -12.42
CA VAL A 80 4.39 -14.98 -13.23
C VAL A 80 5.02 -16.10 -12.40
N ASP A 81 5.88 -15.76 -11.43
CA ASP A 81 6.58 -16.75 -10.59
C ASP A 81 5.83 -17.13 -9.30
N ILE A 82 4.87 -16.32 -8.85
CA ILE A 82 4.21 -16.43 -7.53
C ILE A 82 2.67 -16.56 -7.61
N GLU A 83 2.12 -16.70 -8.82
CA GLU A 83 0.69 -16.58 -9.14
C GLU A 83 -0.20 -17.47 -8.28
N ASP A 84 0.13 -18.76 -8.18
CA ASP A 84 -0.69 -19.74 -7.46
C ASP A 84 -0.71 -19.48 -5.96
N THR A 85 0.45 -19.17 -5.37
CA THR A 85 0.57 -18.89 -3.94
C THR A 85 -0.09 -17.58 -3.56
N PHE A 86 0.06 -16.54 -4.38
CA PHE A 86 -0.55 -15.24 -4.12
C PHE A 86 -2.08 -15.31 -4.19
N ARG A 87 -2.63 -16.01 -5.19
CA ARG A 87 -4.08 -16.25 -5.30
C ARG A 87 -4.63 -17.05 -4.13
N ALA A 88 -3.97 -18.13 -3.74
CA ALA A 88 -4.41 -18.93 -2.60
C ALA A 88 -4.46 -18.14 -1.28
N GLU A 89 -3.53 -17.20 -1.06
CA GLU A 89 -3.59 -16.32 0.11
C GLU A 89 -4.70 -15.27 0.02
N MET A 90 -5.04 -14.82 -1.18
CA MET A 90 -6.13 -13.87 -1.40
C MET A 90 -7.50 -14.53 -1.23
N ASP A 91 -7.65 -15.77 -1.69
CA ASP A 91 -8.88 -16.56 -1.51
C ASP A 91 -9.18 -16.89 -0.04
N ARG A 92 -8.19 -16.79 0.85
CA ARG A 92 -8.41 -16.95 2.30
C ARG A 92 -9.17 -15.79 2.92
N ILE A 93 -9.24 -14.64 2.25
CA ILE A 93 -9.92 -13.45 2.78
C ILE A 93 -11.42 -13.66 2.65
N PRO A 94 -12.18 -13.71 3.77
CA PRO A 94 -13.62 -13.90 3.70
C PRO A 94 -14.30 -12.70 3.03
N ILE A 95 -15.25 -12.96 2.13
CA ILE A 95 -16.01 -11.91 1.41
C ILE A 95 -16.75 -10.96 2.37
N ASN A 96 -17.11 -11.43 3.57
CA ASN A 96 -17.85 -10.67 4.58
C ASN A 96 -16.95 -9.89 5.57
N THR A 97 -15.66 -9.80 5.29
CA THR A 97 -14.72 -9.07 6.16
C THR A 97 -14.87 -7.56 5.98
N THR A 98 -14.88 -6.83 7.09
CA THR A 98 -14.89 -5.35 7.12
C THR A 98 -13.48 -4.75 7.10
N GLU A 99 -12.47 -5.56 7.40
CA GLU A 99 -11.06 -5.18 7.31
C GLU A 99 -10.60 -5.12 5.85
N LYS A 100 -9.95 -4.02 5.46
CA LYS A 100 -9.38 -3.88 4.12
C LYS A 100 -7.93 -4.35 4.12
N ILE A 101 -7.49 -4.90 2.99
CA ILE A 101 -6.07 -5.20 2.77
C ILE A 101 -5.29 -3.88 2.81
N VAL A 102 -4.21 -3.87 3.59
CA VAL A 102 -3.33 -2.72 3.75
C VAL A 102 -2.10 -2.91 2.87
N ILE A 103 -1.79 -1.87 2.09
CA ILE A 103 -0.58 -1.79 1.28
C ILE A 103 0.28 -0.67 1.83
N VAL A 104 1.53 -0.96 2.14
CA VAL A 104 2.53 0.04 2.53
C VAL A 104 3.54 0.15 1.41
N ILE A 105 3.59 1.30 0.76
CA ILE A 105 4.58 1.64 -0.25
C ILE A 105 5.72 2.36 0.46
N ARG A 106 6.95 1.89 0.26
CA ARG A 106 8.15 2.56 0.76
C ARG A 106 9.15 2.74 -0.36
N GLU A 107 9.71 3.93 -0.43
CA GLU A 107 10.78 4.26 -1.36
C GLU A 107 12.09 4.32 -0.60
N TYR A 108 13.11 3.60 -1.09
CA TYR A 108 14.46 3.66 -0.57
C TYR A 108 15.39 4.23 -1.62
N LEU A 109 16.51 4.79 -1.18
CA LEU A 109 17.56 5.24 -2.09
C LEU A 109 18.59 4.11 -2.24
N SER A 110 19.10 3.89 -3.45
CA SER A 110 20.02 2.76 -3.72
C SER A 110 21.27 2.73 -2.84
N ASP A 111 21.74 3.90 -2.39
CA ASP A 111 22.89 4.09 -1.46
C ASP A 111 22.56 3.70 -0.01
N ASN A 112 21.31 3.84 0.41
CA ASN A 112 20.87 3.54 1.77
C ASN A 112 19.49 2.88 1.80
N LEU A 113 19.52 1.55 1.91
CA LEU A 113 18.35 0.69 2.04
C LEU A 113 17.85 0.56 3.49
N SER A 114 18.51 1.17 4.48
CA SER A 114 18.13 1.04 5.89
C SER A 114 16.98 1.95 6.27
N THR A 115 16.80 3.08 5.58
CA THR A 115 15.82 4.10 5.93
C THR A 115 15.00 4.49 4.71
N ALA A 116 13.67 4.44 4.84
CA ALA A 116 12.77 4.85 3.78
C ALA A 116 12.79 6.38 3.62
N VAL A 117 12.83 6.83 2.36
CA VAL A 117 12.73 8.23 1.95
C VAL A 117 11.29 8.71 2.01
N THR A 118 10.39 7.88 1.48
CA THR A 118 8.95 8.13 1.43
C THR A 118 8.25 6.88 1.93
N GLU A 119 7.20 7.06 2.73
CA GLU A 119 6.31 5.98 3.16
C GLU A 119 4.85 6.41 2.98
N GLY A 120 4.05 5.54 2.36
CA GLY A 120 2.63 5.75 2.14
C GLY A 120 1.86 4.50 2.50
N THR A 121 0.84 4.63 3.37
CA THR A 121 -0.11 3.55 3.66
C THR A 121 -1.37 3.73 2.82
N LEU A 122 -1.78 2.69 2.13
CA LEU A 122 -2.95 2.62 1.26
C LEU A 122 -3.84 1.46 1.67
N GLN A 123 -5.13 1.56 1.35
CA GLN A 123 -6.12 0.51 1.50
C GLN A 123 -6.59 0.07 0.13
N VAL A 124 -6.68 -1.25 -0.08
CA VAL A 124 -7.18 -1.80 -1.33
C VAL A 124 -8.69 -1.59 -1.45
N GLU A 125 -9.14 -1.09 -2.61
CA GLU A 125 -10.56 -1.01 -2.98
C GLU A 125 -10.97 -2.18 -3.87
N SER A 126 -10.13 -2.54 -4.85
CA SER A 126 -10.42 -3.65 -5.75
C SER A 126 -9.13 -4.33 -6.22
N ILE A 127 -9.25 -5.62 -6.49
CA ILE A 127 -8.20 -6.45 -7.08
C ILE A 127 -8.80 -7.12 -8.31
N SER A 128 -8.05 -7.08 -9.41
CA SER A 128 -8.40 -7.78 -10.63
C SER A 128 -7.21 -8.63 -11.09
N TYR A 129 -7.52 -9.81 -11.61
CA TYR A 129 -6.51 -10.74 -12.11
C TYR A 129 -6.64 -10.87 -13.63
N ALA A 130 -5.56 -10.54 -14.32
CA ALA A 130 -5.33 -10.94 -15.69
C ALA A 130 -4.25 -12.03 -15.71
N LYS A 131 -4.17 -12.83 -16.78
CA LYS A 131 -3.17 -13.91 -16.89
C LYS A 131 -1.77 -13.38 -16.54
N GLY A 132 -1.15 -13.93 -15.49
CA GLY A 132 0.20 -13.54 -15.03
C GLY A 132 0.33 -12.17 -14.37
N ALA A 133 -0.75 -11.42 -14.14
CA ALA A 133 -0.69 -10.09 -13.52
C ALA A 133 -1.89 -9.79 -12.63
N ALA A 134 -1.62 -9.28 -11.42
CA ALA A 134 -2.65 -8.66 -10.57
C ALA A 134 -2.62 -7.14 -10.76
N SER A 135 -3.79 -6.54 -10.97
CA SER A 135 -3.98 -5.09 -10.94
C SER A 135 -4.81 -4.74 -9.72
N ILE A 136 -4.21 -3.97 -8.82
CA ILE A 136 -4.76 -3.58 -7.53
C ILE A 136 -5.02 -2.08 -7.56
N SER A 137 -6.26 -1.70 -7.27
CA SER A 137 -6.66 -0.31 -7.08
C SER A 137 -6.67 -0.03 -5.58
N ALA A 138 -5.83 0.90 -5.14
CA ALA A 138 -5.69 1.27 -3.74
C ALA A 138 -5.90 2.78 -3.53
N VAL A 139 -6.44 3.16 -2.38
CA VAL A 139 -6.70 4.56 -1.99
C VAL A 139 -6.08 4.85 -0.64
N SER A 140 -5.79 6.12 -0.38
CA SER A 140 -5.40 6.53 0.97
C SER A 140 -6.52 6.22 1.99
N PRO A 141 -6.18 5.82 3.23
CA PRO A 141 -7.17 5.51 4.26
C PRO A 141 -8.14 6.67 4.49
N ARG A 142 -9.42 6.45 4.18
CA ARG A 142 -10.47 7.45 4.34
C ARG A 142 -11.02 7.41 5.77
N LEU A 143 -10.35 8.10 6.69
CA LEU A 143 -10.78 8.20 8.09
C LEU A 143 -12.16 8.85 8.27
N ASN A 144 -12.60 9.64 7.28
CA ASN A 144 -13.86 10.40 7.33
C ASN A 144 -15.08 9.61 6.84
N ILE A 145 -14.90 8.47 6.17
CA ILE A 145 -16.01 7.68 5.58
C ILE A 145 -16.39 6.49 6.45
N THR A 146 -15.49 5.98 7.29
CA THR A 146 -15.83 4.99 8.31
C THR A 146 -16.74 5.65 9.34
N ARG A 147 -18.04 5.42 9.22
CA ARG A 147 -19.08 5.91 10.13
C ARG A 147 -18.76 5.47 11.56
N THR A 148 -18.16 6.36 12.35
CA THR A 148 -17.87 6.17 13.78
C THR A 148 -19.03 6.58 14.69
N GLY A 149 -20.16 7.03 14.11
CA GLY A 149 -21.37 7.37 14.85
C GLY A 149 -22.40 6.25 14.81
N GLU A 150 -22.87 5.83 15.99
CA GLU A 150 -24.12 5.07 16.09
C GLU A 150 -25.30 6.00 15.76
N LEU A 151 -26.13 5.60 14.79
CA LEU A 151 -27.37 6.31 14.50
C LEU A 151 -28.40 5.85 15.54
N TYR A 152 -28.59 6.62 16.61
CA TYR A 152 -29.69 6.36 17.54
C TYR A 152 -31.01 6.71 16.87
N SER A 153 -31.78 5.69 16.50
CA SER A 153 -33.16 5.87 16.05
C SER A 153 -34.09 6.02 17.25
N PRO A 154 -35.16 6.85 17.19
CA PRO A 154 -36.22 6.88 18.21
C PRO A 154 -36.95 5.54 18.42
N ARG A 155 -36.62 4.53 17.61
CA ARG A 155 -37.06 3.14 17.76
C ARG A 155 -36.21 2.36 18.77
N ASP A 156 -34.93 2.73 18.93
CA ASP A 156 -33.95 2.02 19.74
C ASP A 156 -33.84 2.58 21.16
N ILE A 157 -34.19 3.85 21.36
CA ILE A 157 -34.27 4.50 22.68
C ILE A 157 -35.70 5.03 22.89
N PRO A 158 -36.58 4.27 23.56
CA PRO A 158 -37.98 4.65 23.77
C PRO A 158 -38.17 5.99 24.48
N MET A 159 -37.18 6.42 25.27
CA MET A 159 -37.20 7.68 26.01
C MET A 159 -37.07 8.93 25.12
N LEU A 160 -36.54 8.81 23.89
CA LEU A 160 -36.40 9.93 22.95
C LEU A 160 -37.72 10.29 22.23
N ARG A 161 -38.77 9.48 22.34
CA ARG A 161 -40.09 9.75 21.72
C ARG A 161 -40.88 10.87 22.39
N GLY A 162 -40.55 11.24 23.63
CA GLY A 162 -41.28 12.25 24.39
C GLY A 162 -40.77 13.68 24.24
N PHE A 163 -39.69 13.90 23.48
CA PHE A 163 -38.98 15.19 23.38
C PHE A 163 -38.99 15.81 21.97
N LEU A 164 -39.54 15.13 20.96
CA LEU A 164 -39.67 15.60 19.58
C LEU A 164 -41.13 15.88 19.23
#